data_AF-A0A9D5J6J8-F1
#
_entry.id   AF-A0A9D5J6J8-F1
#
_cell.length_a   1.000
_cell.length_b   1.000
_cell.length_c   1.000
_cell.angle_alpha   90.00
_cell.angle_beta   90.00
_cell.angle_gamma   90.00
#
_symmetry.space_group_name_H-M   'P 1'
#
loop_
_entity.id
_entity.type
_entity.pdbx_description
1 polymer ?
#
loop_
_entity_poly.entity_id
_entity_poly.type
_entity_poly.pdbx_seq_one_letter_code
_entity_poly.pdbx_strand_id
1 'polypeptide(L)'
;MNGRPDILEVRDLYKYFPISAGVFSRHIGDVKAVDGIDFSIRQGETLGLVGESGSGKTTAGRVVLRLLPATKGQVIFDGHDVHTRPRGLA
;
A
#
# COMPACT_ATOMS: atom_id res chain seq x y z
N MET A 1 16.09 -12.67 23.78
CA MET A 1 15.32 -13.12 22.60
C MET A 1 15.25 -11.91 21.66
N ASN A 2 16.29 -11.65 20.89
CA ASN A 2 16.37 -10.40 20.12
C ASN A 2 15.97 -10.70 18.67
N GLY A 3 14.67 -10.60 18.39
CA GLY A 3 14.18 -10.55 17.01
C GLY A 3 14.71 -9.29 16.34
N ARG A 4 15.09 -9.41 15.06
CA ARG A 4 15.49 -8.24 14.26
C ARG A 4 14.30 -7.28 14.13
N PRO A 5 14.52 -5.95 14.13
CA PRO A 5 13.42 -4.98 14.06
C PRO A 5 12.69 -5.07 12.72
N ASP A 6 11.43 -4.64 12.72
CA ASP A 6 10.64 -4.46 11.50
C ASP A 6 11.24 -3.30 10.68
N ILE A 7 11.58 -3.57 9.42
CA ILE A 7 12.08 -2.54 8.48
C ILE A 7 10.94 -1.93 7.67
N LEU A 8 9.87 -2.67 7.47
CA LEU A 8 8.65 -2.21 6.82
C LEU A 8 7.46 -2.56 7.69
N GLU A 9 6.59 -1.59 7.92
CA GLU A 9 5.28 -1.80 8.52
C GLU A 9 4.21 -1.18 7.64
N VAL A 10 3.21 -1.98 7.29
CA VAL A 10 2.00 -1.55 6.58
C VAL A 10 0.83 -1.67 7.53
N ARG A 11 0.13 -0.55 7.74
CA ARG A 11 -0.94 -0.44 8.73
C ARG A 11 -2.21 0.11 8.09
N ASP A 12 -3.30 -0.63 8.21
CA ASP A 12 -4.64 -0.27 7.76
C ASP A 12 -4.64 0.30 6.33
N LEU A 13 -3.93 -0.36 5.41
CA LEU A 13 -3.64 0.19 4.07
C LEU A 13 -4.82 -0.02 3.11
N TYR A 14 -5.21 1.05 2.41
CA TYR A 14 -6.26 1.03 1.40
C TYR A 14 -5.80 1.65 0.09
N LYS A 15 -6.29 1.08 -1.03
CA LYS A 15 -6.21 1.69 -2.35
C LYS A 15 -7.46 1.42 -3.16
N TYR A 16 -8.24 2.47 -3.32
CA TYR A 16 -9.47 2.49 -4.10
C TYR A 16 -9.27 3.31 -5.37
N PHE A 17 -9.86 2.83 -6.47
CA PHE A 17 -9.88 3.52 -7.75
C PHE A 17 -11.31 3.91 -8.10
N PRO A 18 -11.60 5.20 -8.35
CA PRO A 18 -12.95 5.65 -8.65
C PRO A 18 -13.41 5.11 -10.00
N ILE A 19 -14.68 4.72 -10.03
CA ILE A 19 -15.43 4.36 -11.23
C ILE A 19 -16.35 5.54 -11.54
N SER A 20 -16.20 6.09 -12.73
CA SER A 20 -17.06 7.16 -13.24
C SER A 20 -17.81 6.71 -14.48
N ALA A 21 -19.07 7.15 -14.62
CA ALA A 21 -19.90 6.81 -15.77
C ALA A 21 -20.81 7.97 -16.23
N GLY A 22 -21.32 7.83 -17.45
CA GLY A 22 -22.23 8.77 -18.09
C GLY A 22 -21.55 9.98 -18.71
N VAL A 23 -22.34 10.79 -19.42
CA VAL A 23 -21.88 11.97 -20.18
C VAL A 23 -21.26 13.06 -19.29
N PHE A 24 -21.53 13.02 -17.98
CA PHE A 24 -21.00 13.96 -16.98
C PHE A 24 -19.95 13.36 -16.03
N SER A 25 -19.41 12.16 -16.32
CA SER A 25 -18.37 11.51 -15.50
C SER A 25 -18.69 11.48 -13.99
N ARG A 26 -19.93 11.10 -13.65
CA ARG A 26 -20.36 11.04 -12.25
C ARG A 26 -19.70 9.85 -11.56
N HIS A 27 -19.20 10.04 -10.34
CA HIS A 27 -18.69 8.95 -9.49
C HIS A 27 -19.84 8.01 -9.12
N ILE A 28 -19.66 6.73 -9.42
CA ILE A 28 -20.68 5.69 -9.22
C ILE A 28 -20.22 4.54 -8.31
N GLY A 29 -18.95 4.56 -7.88
CA GLY A 29 -18.40 3.55 -6.98
C GLY A 29 -16.88 3.49 -7.08
N ASP A 30 -16.28 2.53 -6.37
CA ASP A 30 -14.83 2.35 -6.33
C ASP A 30 -14.44 0.89 -6.55
N VAL A 31 -13.40 0.65 -7.35
CA VAL A 31 -12.70 -0.63 -7.35
C VAL A 31 -11.78 -0.67 -6.14
N LYS A 32 -12.07 -1.58 -5.20
CA LYS A 32 -11.28 -1.80 -4.01
C LYS A 32 -10.09 -2.72 -4.29
N ALA A 33 -8.99 -2.15 -4.78
CA ALA A 33 -7.81 -2.93 -5.14
C ALA A 33 -6.96 -3.34 -3.92
N VAL A 34 -7.01 -2.58 -2.83
CA VAL A 34 -6.48 -2.94 -1.51
C VAL A 34 -7.50 -2.44 -0.48
N ASP A 35 -7.96 -3.32 0.42
CA ASP A 35 -9.04 -3.06 1.37
C ASP A 35 -8.63 -3.49 2.79
N GLY A 36 -7.93 -2.60 3.51
CA GLY A 36 -7.59 -2.78 4.93
C GLY A 36 -6.59 -3.92 5.18
N ILE A 37 -5.38 -3.82 4.63
CA ILE A 37 -4.32 -4.81 4.87
C ILE A 37 -3.31 -4.34 5.90
N ASP A 38 -2.85 -5.28 6.72
CA ASP A 38 -1.80 -5.10 7.72
C ASP A 38 -0.71 -6.17 7.56
N PHE A 39 0.55 -5.76 7.50
CA PHE A 39 1.68 -6.68 7.57
C PHE A 39 2.98 -5.94 7.93
N SER A 40 3.95 -6.67 8.44
CA SER A 40 5.32 -6.15 8.64
C SER A 40 6.36 -7.10 8.06
N ILE A 41 7.55 -6.56 7.77
CA ILE A 41 8.71 -7.30 7.29
C ILE A 41 9.88 -6.95 8.18
N ARG A 42 10.51 -7.96 8.78
CA ARG A 42 11.73 -7.81 9.60
C ARG A 42 12.96 -7.58 8.74
N GLN A 43 14.00 -6.97 9.31
CA GLN A 43 15.28 -6.84 8.64
C GLN A 43 15.84 -8.22 8.20
N GLY A 44 16.07 -8.37 6.91
CA GLY A 44 16.55 -9.62 6.30
C GLY A 44 15.49 -10.72 6.17
N GLU A 45 14.21 -10.38 6.33
CA GLU A 45 13.07 -11.22 5.94
C GLU A 45 12.67 -10.94 4.49
N THR A 46 12.19 -11.98 3.81
CA THR A 46 11.59 -11.87 2.47
C THR A 46 10.13 -12.28 2.56
N LEU A 47 9.22 -11.38 2.22
CA LEU A 47 7.78 -11.64 2.15
C LEU A 47 7.35 -11.83 0.69
N GLY A 48 6.71 -12.96 0.41
CA GLY A 48 6.09 -13.24 -0.89
C GLY A 48 4.58 -12.99 -0.85
N LEU A 49 4.08 -12.08 -1.69
CA LEU A 49 2.65 -11.83 -1.83
C LEU A 49 2.11 -12.59 -3.06
N VAL A 50 1.28 -13.61 -2.83
CA VAL A 50 0.72 -14.50 -3.86
C VAL A 50 -0.80 -14.43 -3.91
N GLY A 51 -1.39 -14.83 -5.04
CA GLY A 51 -2.83 -14.81 -5.27
C GLY A 51 -3.21 -14.70 -6.74
N GLU A 52 -4.49 -14.87 -7.06
CA GLU A 52 -5.04 -14.87 -8.43
C GLU A 52 -4.85 -13.55 -9.18
N SER A 53 -4.92 -13.59 -10.51
CA SER A 53 -4.91 -12.36 -11.32
C SER A 53 -6.02 -11.41 -10.87
N GLY A 54 -5.71 -10.13 -10.69
CA GLY A 54 -6.68 -9.13 -10.21
C GLY A 54 -6.82 -9.00 -8.70
N SER A 55 -6.18 -9.86 -7.88
CA SER A 55 -6.31 -9.82 -6.41
C SER A 55 -5.66 -8.63 -5.69
N GLY A 56 -5.14 -7.64 -6.42
CA GLY A 56 -4.57 -6.43 -5.82
C GLY A 56 -3.07 -6.44 -5.51
N LYS A 57 -2.35 -7.55 -5.73
CA LYS A 57 -0.90 -7.68 -5.41
C LYS A 57 -0.02 -6.55 -5.96
N THR A 58 -0.12 -6.31 -7.28
CA THR A 58 0.63 -5.25 -7.96
C THR A 58 0.26 -3.87 -7.43
N THR A 59 -1.00 -3.67 -7.06
CA THR A 59 -1.46 -2.41 -6.47
C THR A 59 -0.87 -2.21 -5.08
N ALA A 60 -0.94 -3.22 -4.20
CA ALA A 60 -0.35 -3.17 -2.87
C ALA A 60 1.14 -2.83 -2.94
N GLY A 61 1.92 -3.56 -3.77
CA GLY A 61 3.35 -3.29 -3.95
C GLY A 61 3.64 -1.87 -4.47
N ARG A 62 2.85 -1.37 -5.44
CA ARG A 62 3.01 0.00 -5.95
C ARG A 62 2.69 1.07 -4.91
N VAL A 63 1.73 0.83 -4.02
CA VAL A 63 1.41 1.76 -2.93
C VAL A 63 2.55 1.77 -1.90
N VAL A 64 3.03 0.59 -1.50
CA VAL A 64 4.18 0.45 -0.59
C VAL A 64 5.43 1.15 -1.14
N LEU A 65 5.70 1.02 -2.43
CA LEU A 65 6.83 1.69 -3.10
C LEU A 65 6.58 3.17 -3.41
N ARG A 66 5.46 3.75 -2.96
CA ARG A 66 5.06 5.14 -3.23
C ARG A 66 5.00 5.50 -4.72
N LEU A 67 4.75 4.50 -5.57
CA LEU A 67 4.44 4.65 -7.00
C LEU A 67 2.97 5.02 -7.21
N LEU A 68 2.12 4.64 -6.26
CA LEU A 68 0.72 5.07 -6.18
C LEU A 68 0.45 5.66 -4.79
N PRO A 69 -0.38 6.72 -4.68
CA PRO A 69 -0.83 7.20 -3.39
C PRO A 69 -1.81 6.19 -2.77
N ALA A 70 -1.67 5.96 -1.47
CA ALA A 70 -2.69 5.29 -0.66
C ALA A 70 -3.99 6.11 -0.64
N THR A 71 -5.13 5.43 -0.55
CA THR A 71 -6.42 6.09 -0.26
C THR A 71 -6.51 6.42 1.23
N LYS A 72 -6.06 5.49 2.07
CA LYS A 72 -5.99 5.58 3.54
C LYS A 72 -4.88 4.63 4.03
N GLY A 73 -4.39 4.85 5.23
CA GLY A 73 -3.42 3.98 5.90
C GLY A 73 -2.00 4.50 5.80
N GLN A 74 -1.07 3.72 6.35
CA GLN A 74 0.33 4.11 6.48
C GLN A 74 1.26 3.01 5.97
N VAL A 75 2.36 3.45 5.38
CA VAL A 75 3.49 2.60 4.99
C VAL A 75 4.73 3.21 5.62
N ILE A 76 5.25 2.55 6.64
CA ILE A 76 6.38 3.00 7.46
C ILE A 76 7.60 2.18 7.03
N PHE A 77 8.60 2.84 6.48
CA PHE A 77 9.87 2.22 6.11
C PHE A 77 10.97 2.85 6.97
N ASP A 78 11.72 2.01 7.68
CA ASP A 78 12.80 2.42 8.58
C ASP A 78 12.36 3.55 9.54
N GLY A 79 11.19 3.35 10.17
CA GLY A 79 10.60 4.31 11.11
C GLY A 79 9.94 5.55 10.50
N HIS A 80 9.93 5.70 9.17
CA HIS A 80 9.40 6.88 8.50
C HIS A 80 8.25 6.54 7.56
N ASP A 81 7.15 7.30 7.62
CA ASP A 81 6.06 7.16 6.67
C ASP A 81 6.49 7.65 5.27
N VAL A 82 6.45 6.74 4.29
CA VAL A 82 6.94 7.01 2.93
C VAL A 82 6.04 7.98 2.16
N HIS A 83 4.77 8.10 2.54
CA HIS A 83 3.82 8.98 1.85
C HIS A 83 3.91 10.43 2.33
N THR A 84 4.35 10.66 3.56
CA THR A 84 4.54 12.02 4.12
C THR A 84 5.97 12.55 3.95
N ARG A 85 6.97 11.66 3.79
CA ARG A 85 8.38 12.07 3.59
C ARG A 85 8.57 12.83 2.26
N PRO A 86 9.39 13.90 2.19
CA PRO A 86 9.77 14.53 0.92
C PRO A 86 10.48 13.53 -0.01
N ARG A 87 10.23 13.59 -1.32
CA ARG A 87 10.98 12.77 -2.28
C ARG A 87 12.42 13.29 -2.36
N GLY A 88 13.42 12.41 -2.25
CA GLY A 88 14.83 12.74 -2.47
C GLY A 88 15.69 12.97 -1.21
N LEU A 89 15.13 12.89 0.00
CA LEU A 89 15.95 12.72 1.21
C LEU A 89 16.15 11.22 1.43
N ALA A 90 17.31 10.70 1.01
CA ALA A 90 17.85 9.44 1.48
C ALA A 90 18.46 9.66 2.87
#